data_AF-A0A2K3MFC2-F1
#
_entry.id   AF-A0A2K3MFC2-F1
#
_cell.length_a   1.000
_cell.length_b   1.000
_cell.length_c   1.000
_cell.angle_alpha   90.00
_cell.angle_beta   90.00
_cell.angle_gamma   90.00
#
_symmetry.space_group_name_H-M   'P 1'
#
loop_
_entity.id
_entity.type
_entity.pdbx_description
1 polymer ?
#
loop_
_entity_poly.entity_id
_entity_poly.type
_entity_poly.pdbx_seq_one_letter_code
_entity_poly.pdbx_strand_id
1 'polypeptide(L)'
;MYVKFNALCMTNEPLTSFSAIKKRMEKDIDEVGKIAHGVKAKIEAINRENLNNRQKPGCEKGTGIDRARMNMTNALTKKFRDLMTEFQTLRQRIQDEYREVVERRVITVTGTRPDDQTIDHLIETGNSEQIFQKAILESGRGQ
;
A
#
# COMPACT_ATOMS: atom_id res chain seq x y z
N MET A 1 39.63 -3.85 -4.85
CA MET A 1 38.34 -3.12 -4.78
C MET A 1 37.11 -4.05 -4.84
N TYR A 2 37.26 -5.35 -5.12
CA TYR A 2 36.16 -6.30 -5.30
C TYR A 2 35.59 -6.94 -4.02
N VAL A 3 36.21 -6.71 -2.85
CA VAL A 3 35.83 -7.42 -1.60
C VAL A 3 34.86 -6.62 -0.71
N LYS A 4 34.66 -5.32 -0.99
CA LYS A 4 33.76 -4.46 -0.18
C LYS A 4 32.33 -4.34 -0.71
N PHE A 5 32.04 -4.82 -1.93
CA PHE A 5 30.67 -4.79 -2.47
C PHE A 5 29.77 -5.92 -1.94
N ASN A 6 30.37 -6.96 -1.35
CA ASN A 6 29.65 -8.11 -0.81
C ASN A 6 28.95 -7.85 0.53
N ALA A 7 29.36 -6.83 1.29
CA ALA A 7 28.81 -6.61 2.64
C ALA A 7 27.39 -5.99 2.64
N LEU A 8 27.03 -5.23 1.61
CA LEU A 8 25.70 -4.59 1.50
C LEU A 8 24.62 -5.55 0.94
N CYS A 9 25.03 -6.60 0.21
CA CYS A 9 24.10 -7.63 -0.28
C CYS A 9 23.78 -8.70 0.79
N MET A 10 24.47 -8.66 1.94
CA MET A 10 24.36 -9.63 3.05
C MET A 10 23.46 -9.19 4.21
N THR A 11 22.70 -8.09 4.08
CA THR A 11 21.60 -7.84 5.03
C THR A 11 20.49 -8.84 4.75
N ASN A 12 20.66 -10.04 5.30
CA ASN A 12 19.76 -11.19 5.30
C ASN A 12 18.50 -10.89 6.13
N GLU A 13 17.66 -9.98 5.65
CA GLU A 13 16.23 -10.12 5.93
C GLU A 13 15.72 -11.23 4.98
N PRO A 14 15.34 -12.41 5.48
CA PRO A 14 14.91 -13.50 4.60
C PRO A 14 13.62 -13.09 3.89
N LEU A 15 13.55 -13.17 2.55
CA LEU A 15 12.35 -12.82 1.75
C LEU A 15 11.09 -13.61 2.13
N THR A 16 11.23 -14.69 2.91
CA THR A 16 10.11 -15.33 3.62
C THR A 16 9.33 -14.34 4.49
N SER A 17 10.00 -13.34 5.07
CA SER A 17 9.40 -12.20 5.77
C SER A 17 8.62 -11.34 4.79
N PHE A 18 9.15 -11.08 3.58
CA PHE A 18 8.50 -10.24 2.59
C PHE A 18 7.24 -10.87 1.97
N SER A 19 7.28 -12.16 1.64
CA SER A 19 6.08 -12.90 1.19
C SER A 19 4.99 -12.91 2.26
N ALA A 20 5.37 -13.08 3.53
CA ALA A 20 4.44 -12.99 4.66
C ALA A 20 3.90 -11.56 4.85
N ILE A 21 4.74 -10.53 4.70
CA ILE A 21 4.35 -9.12 4.74
C ILE A 21 3.36 -8.80 3.61
N LYS A 22 3.59 -9.28 2.38
CA LYS A 22 2.65 -9.12 1.25
C LYS A 22 1.29 -9.73 1.56
N LYS A 23 1.24 -10.98 2.01
CA LYS A 23 -0.01 -11.66 2.37
C LYS A 23 -0.77 -10.93 3.49
N ARG A 24 -0.03 -10.43 4.49
CA ARG A 24 -0.60 -9.62 5.55
C ARG A 24 -1.16 -8.31 5.01
N MET A 25 -0.44 -7.63 4.13
CA MET A 25 -0.88 -6.39 3.49
C MET A 25 -2.15 -6.61 2.65
N GLU A 26 -2.24 -7.70 1.89
CA GLU A 26 -3.45 -8.06 1.13
C GLU A 26 -4.66 -8.20 2.06
N LYS A 27 -4.48 -8.90 3.19
CA LYS A 27 -5.51 -9.03 4.22
C LYS A 27 -5.90 -7.67 4.84
N ASP A 28 -4.91 -6.85 5.19
CA ASP A 28 -5.13 -5.53 5.78
C ASP A 28 -5.86 -4.59 4.80
N ILE A 29 -5.55 -4.68 3.49
CA ILE A 29 -6.27 -3.95 2.43
C ILE A 29 -7.74 -4.33 2.40
N ASP A 30 -8.06 -5.63 2.46
CA ASP A 30 -9.43 -6.11 2.45
C ASP A 30 -10.21 -5.67 3.71
N GLU A 31 -9.58 -5.76 4.88
CA GLU A 31 -10.18 -5.32 6.15
C GLU A 31 -10.43 -3.81 6.18
N VAL A 32 -9.43 -3.01 5.79
CA VAL A 32 -9.58 -1.55 5.67
C VAL A 32 -10.64 -1.19 4.64
N GLY A 33 -10.71 -1.90 3.51
CA GLY A 33 -11.74 -1.70 2.49
C GLY A 33 -13.16 -1.87 3.05
N LYS A 34 -13.41 -2.97 3.77
CA LYS A 34 -14.72 -3.24 4.42
C LYS A 34 -15.10 -2.14 5.41
N ILE A 35 -14.15 -1.73 6.26
CA ILE A 35 -14.39 -0.66 7.26
C ILE A 35 -14.65 0.68 6.55
N ALA A 36 -13.85 1.02 5.55
CA ALA A 36 -13.96 2.26 4.80
C ALA A 36 -15.31 2.38 4.08
N HIS A 37 -15.78 1.29 3.48
CA HIS A 37 -17.13 1.23 2.90
C HIS A 37 -18.21 1.52 3.93
N GLY A 38 -18.12 0.90 5.12
CA GLY A 38 -19.07 1.14 6.20
C GLY A 38 -19.06 2.59 6.71
N VAL A 39 -17.88 3.18 6.88
CA VAL A 39 -17.73 4.58 7.31
C VAL A 39 -18.27 5.54 6.25
N LYS A 40 -17.94 5.32 4.98
CA LYS A 40 -18.46 6.11 3.85
C LYS A 40 -19.99 6.10 3.83
N ALA A 41 -20.61 4.93 3.94
CA ALA A 41 -22.07 4.80 3.95
C ALA A 41 -22.71 5.58 5.11
N LYS A 42 -22.10 5.57 6.30
CA LYS A 42 -22.57 6.36 7.46
C LYS A 42 -22.45 7.87 7.23
N ILE A 43 -21.33 8.34 6.67
CA ILE A 43 -21.15 9.76 6.34
C ILE A 43 -22.20 10.22 5.31
N GLU A 44 -22.44 9.42 4.27
CA GLU A 44 -23.47 9.71 3.27
C GLU A 44 -24.87 9.72 3.87
N ALA A 45 -25.17 8.83 4.81
CA ALA A 45 -26.44 8.81 5.53
C ALA A 45 -26.64 10.08 6.37
N ILE A 46 -25.61 10.50 7.13
CA ILE A 46 -25.65 11.75 7.91
C ILE A 46 -25.85 12.95 6.99
N ASN A 47 -25.19 12.96 5.82
CA ASN A 47 -25.34 14.04 4.86
C ASN A 47 -26.79 14.14 4.33
N ARG A 48 -27.43 12.99 4.03
CA ARG A 48 -28.85 12.94 3.68
C ARG A 48 -29.75 13.42 4.82
N GLU A 49 -29.46 13.00 6.06
CA GLU A 49 -30.21 13.44 7.24
C GLU A 49 -30.12 14.95 7.43
N ASN A 50 -28.94 15.55 7.26
CA ASN A 50 -28.76 17.00 7.36
C ASN A 50 -29.60 17.75 6.31
N LEU A 51 -29.67 17.25 5.08
CA LEU A 51 -30.52 17.83 4.04
C LEU A 51 -32.00 17.74 4.40
N ASN A 52 -32.45 16.59 4.93
CA ASN A 52 -33.83 16.40 5.38
C ASN A 52 -34.16 17.28 6.60
N ASN A 53 -33.20 17.50 7.49
CA ASN A 53 -33.39 18.30 8.69
C ASN A 53 -33.76 19.77 8.37
N ARG A 54 -33.44 20.25 7.16
CA ARG A 54 -33.81 21.60 6.69
C ARG A 54 -35.31 21.82 6.53
N GLN A 55 -36.11 20.75 6.49
CA GLN A 55 -37.57 20.84 6.45
C GLN A 55 -38.20 21.17 7.81
N LYS A 56 -37.41 21.14 8.90
CA LYS A 56 -37.90 21.44 10.24
C LYS A 56 -37.77 22.95 10.55
N PRO A 57 -38.76 23.55 11.23
CA PRO A 57 -38.68 24.93 11.68
C PRO A 57 -37.41 25.21 12.52
N GLY A 58 -36.70 26.30 12.21
CA GLY A 58 -35.47 26.70 12.89
C GLY A 58 -34.21 25.91 12.50
N CYS A 59 -34.35 24.94 11.59
CA CYS A 59 -33.26 24.14 11.05
C CYS A 59 -33.02 24.39 9.55
N GLU A 60 -33.64 25.41 8.99
CA GLU A 60 -33.57 25.75 7.58
C GLU A 60 -32.13 25.99 7.14
N LYS A 61 -31.90 25.92 5.83
CA LYS A 61 -30.57 26.16 5.25
C LYS A 61 -30.00 27.50 5.73
N GLY A 62 -28.76 27.46 6.20
CA GLY A 62 -28.05 28.65 6.67
C GLY A 62 -28.31 29.05 8.12
N THR A 63 -29.22 28.39 8.84
CA THR A 63 -29.39 28.57 10.29
C THR A 63 -28.13 28.14 11.05
N GLY A 64 -27.99 28.58 12.31
CA GLY A 64 -26.88 28.14 13.17
C GLY A 64 -26.83 26.62 13.33
N ILE A 65 -27.99 25.98 13.44
CA ILE A 65 -28.12 24.52 13.53
C ILE A 65 -27.68 23.84 12.22
N ASP A 66 -28.18 24.30 11.06
CA ASP A 66 -27.78 23.75 9.75
C ASP A 66 -26.26 23.87 9.55
N ARG A 67 -25.69 25.06 9.80
CA ARG A 67 -24.25 25.28 9.66
C ARG A 67 -23.43 24.37 10.58
N ALA A 68 -23.82 24.23 11.85
CA ALA A 68 -23.11 23.36 12.79
C ALA A 68 -23.12 21.89 12.32
N ARG A 69 -24.28 21.38 11.89
CA ARG A 69 -24.42 20.00 11.40
C ARG A 69 -23.63 19.76 10.11
N MET A 70 -23.70 20.69 9.17
CA MET A 70 -22.94 20.62 7.91
C MET A 70 -21.44 20.68 8.17
N ASN A 71 -20.96 21.59 9.03
CA ASN A 71 -19.54 21.72 9.36
C ASN A 71 -18.99 20.44 9.99
N MET A 72 -19.72 19.84 10.94
CA MET A 72 -19.36 18.56 11.55
C MET A 72 -19.23 17.45 10.50
N THR A 73 -20.22 17.35 9.60
CA THR A 73 -20.24 16.30 8.56
C THR A 73 -19.15 16.50 7.52
N ASN A 74 -18.88 17.75 7.14
CA ASN A 74 -17.79 18.11 6.23
C ASN A 74 -16.42 17.79 6.86
N ALA A 75 -16.24 18.06 8.15
CA ALA A 75 -15.01 17.72 8.87
C ALA A 75 -14.78 16.20 8.90
N LEU A 76 -15.83 15.40 9.16
CA LEU A 76 -15.75 13.94 9.09
C LEU A 76 -15.43 13.44 7.68
N THR A 77 -16.06 14.03 6.66
CA THR A 77 -15.82 13.70 5.25
C THR A 77 -14.37 13.97 4.86
N LYS A 78 -13.84 15.13 5.26
CA LYS A 78 -12.45 15.50 5.04
C LYS A 78 -11.49 14.53 5.73
N LYS A 79 -11.69 14.27 7.03
CA LYS A 79 -10.84 13.35 7.79
C LYS A 79 -10.84 11.94 7.21
N PHE A 80 -12.00 11.45 6.77
CA PHE A 80 -12.10 10.16 6.09
C PHE A 80 -11.29 10.13 4.78
N ARG A 81 -11.40 11.17 3.95
CA ARG A 81 -10.62 11.28 2.70
C ARG A 81 -9.12 11.35 2.98
N ASP A 82 -8.70 12.15 3.95
CA ASP A 82 -7.30 12.33 4.29
C ASP A 82 -6.70 10.97 4.75
N LEU A 83 -7.39 10.25 5.65
CA LEU A 83 -6.98 8.90 6.09
C LEU A 83 -6.91 7.88 4.94
N MET A 84 -7.90 7.88 4.04
CA MET A 84 -7.88 6.97 2.88
C MET A 84 -6.73 7.30 1.92
N THR A 85 -6.38 8.57 1.77
CA THR A 85 -5.26 9.02 0.93
C THR A 85 -3.93 8.58 1.54
N GLU A 86 -3.76 8.77 2.84
CA GLU A 86 -2.58 8.29 3.59
C GLU A 86 -2.44 6.76 3.48
N PHE A 87 -3.54 6.02 3.61
CA PHE A 87 -3.54 4.57 3.46
C PHE A 87 -3.11 4.13 2.05
N GLN A 88 -3.65 4.75 0.98
CA GLN A 88 -3.23 4.43 -0.38
C GLN A 88 -1.75 4.79 -0.62
N THR A 89 -1.29 5.90 -0.06
CA THR A 89 0.13 6.32 -0.15
C THR A 89 1.03 5.30 0.53
N LEU A 90 0.66 4.82 1.72
CA LEU A 90 1.40 3.77 2.44
C LEU A 90 1.45 2.47 1.63
N ARG A 91 0.31 2.03 1.09
CA ARG A 91 0.23 0.84 0.23
C ARG A 91 1.18 0.94 -0.96
N GLN A 92 1.16 2.08 -1.65
CA GLN A 92 2.02 2.30 -2.81
C GLN A 92 3.50 2.23 -2.41
N ARG A 93 3.89 2.90 -1.32
CA ARG A 93 5.26 2.86 -0.82
C ARG A 93 5.76 1.45 -0.52
N ILE A 94 4.94 0.61 0.11
CA ILE A 94 5.32 -0.78 0.40
C ILE A 94 5.50 -1.58 -0.91
N GLN A 95 4.64 -1.35 -1.91
CA GLN A 95 4.77 -2.00 -3.22
C GLN A 95 6.02 -1.54 -3.98
N ASP A 96 6.32 -0.24 -3.96
CA ASP A 96 7.49 0.34 -4.60
C ASP A 96 8.80 -0.16 -3.95
N GLU A 97 8.86 -0.19 -2.62
CA GLU A 97 9.99 -0.74 -1.87
C GLU A 97 10.22 -2.23 -2.21
N TYR A 98 9.14 -3.02 -2.38
CA TYR A 98 9.28 -4.41 -2.81
C TYR A 98 9.84 -4.51 -4.23
N ARG A 99 9.29 -3.71 -5.14
CA ARG A 99 9.71 -3.68 -6.54
C ARG A 99 11.19 -3.39 -6.65
N GLU A 100 11.67 -2.42 -5.89
CA GLU A 100 13.06 -2.04 -5.86
C GLU A 100 13.96 -3.18 -5.34
N VAL A 101 13.54 -3.89 -4.29
CA VAL A 101 14.28 -5.06 -3.77
C VAL A 101 14.40 -6.16 -4.83
N VAL A 102 13.31 -6.46 -5.55
CA VAL A 102 13.32 -7.45 -6.64
C VAL A 102 14.23 -7.00 -7.78
N GLU A 103 14.11 -5.75 -8.23
CA GLU A 103 14.92 -5.20 -9.32
C GLU A 103 16.42 -5.24 -9.00
N ARG A 104 16.83 -4.75 -7.82
CA ARG A 104 18.24 -4.78 -7.39
C ARG A 104 18.80 -6.20 -7.35
N ARG A 105 18.00 -7.17 -6.91
CA ARG A 105 18.41 -8.57 -6.84
C ARG A 105 18.60 -9.18 -8.23
N VAL A 106 17.69 -8.89 -9.16
CA VAL A 106 17.84 -9.35 -10.55
C VAL A 106 19.10 -8.76 -11.17
N ILE A 107 19.32 -7.43 -11.06
CA ILE A 107 20.52 -6.77 -11.59
C ILE A 107 21.80 -7.39 -11.02
N THR A 108 21.82 -7.69 -9.72
CA THR A 108 23.00 -8.29 -9.07
C THR A 108 23.30 -9.69 -9.63
N VAL A 109 22.26 -10.45 -9.98
CA VAL A 109 22.39 -11.83 -10.49
C VAL A 109 22.69 -11.87 -11.99
N THR A 110 21.96 -11.09 -12.78
CA THR A 110 22.03 -11.14 -14.24
C THR A 110 23.01 -10.14 -14.83
N GLY A 111 23.42 -9.13 -14.06
CA GLY A 111 24.21 -7.99 -14.53
C GLY A 111 23.43 -7.01 -15.42
N THR A 112 22.14 -7.26 -15.65
CA THR A 112 21.30 -6.50 -16.58
C THR A 112 20.03 -6.00 -15.91
N ARG A 113 19.54 -4.84 -16.34
CA ARG A 113 18.29 -4.27 -15.83
C ARG A 113 17.10 -5.00 -16.50
N PRO A 114 16.22 -5.65 -15.72
CA PRO A 114 14.99 -6.23 -16.26
C PRO A 114 14.02 -5.12 -16.69
N ASP A 115 13.18 -5.42 -17.68
CA ASP A 115 12.03 -4.56 -18.00
C ASP A 115 10.94 -4.66 -16.93
N ASP A 116 9.99 -3.73 -16.98
CA ASP A 116 8.93 -3.62 -15.97
C ASP A 116 8.02 -4.84 -15.90
N GLN A 117 7.73 -5.49 -17.03
CA GLN A 117 6.87 -6.68 -17.08
C GLN A 117 7.57 -7.89 -16.46
N THR A 118 8.88 -8.02 -16.68
CA THR A 118 9.70 -9.05 -16.04
C THR A 118 9.71 -8.87 -14.52
N ILE A 119 9.84 -7.64 -14.02
CA ILE A 119 9.78 -7.38 -12.57
C ILE A 119 8.40 -7.74 -12.01
N ASP A 120 7.32 -7.34 -12.68
CA ASP A 120 5.94 -7.67 -12.26
C ASP A 120 5.73 -9.18 -12.20
N HIS A 121 6.17 -9.91 -13.23
CA HIS A 121 6.08 -11.36 -13.26
C HIS A 121 6.83 -12.03 -12.10
N LEU A 122 8.02 -11.52 -11.74
CA LEU A 122 8.80 -12.03 -10.61
C LEU A 122 8.16 -11.70 -9.26
N ILE A 123 7.48 -10.56 -9.14
CA ILE A 123 6.70 -10.15 -7.97
C ILE A 123 5.45 -11.03 -7.79
N GLU A 124 4.79 -11.39 -8.88
CA GLU A 124 3.60 -12.24 -8.89
C GLU A 124 3.94 -13.69 -8.56
N THR A 125 4.95 -14.24 -9.22
CA THR A 125 5.34 -15.65 -9.08
C THR A 125 6.17 -15.93 -7.83
N GLY A 126 6.83 -14.90 -7.28
CA GLY A 126 7.82 -15.07 -6.21
C GLY A 126 9.11 -15.75 -6.66
N ASN A 127 9.34 -15.89 -7.97
CA ASN A 127 10.49 -16.61 -8.53
C ASN A 127 11.82 -15.84 -8.45
N SER A 128 11.82 -14.58 -8.02
CA SER A 128 13.05 -13.80 -7.82
C SER A 128 14.04 -14.47 -6.85
N GLU A 129 13.53 -15.22 -5.87
CA GLU A 129 14.35 -15.96 -4.91
C GLU A 129 15.05 -17.16 -5.56
N GLN A 130 14.36 -17.87 -6.45
CA GLN A 130 14.93 -19.03 -7.15
C GLN A 130 16.06 -18.64 -8.09
N ILE A 131 15.92 -17.50 -8.78
CA ILE A 131 16.95 -16.95 -9.67
C ILE A 131 18.22 -16.63 -8.87
N PHE A 132 18.06 -16.00 -7.70
CA PHE A 132 19.18 -15.68 -6.81
C PHE A 132 19.86 -16.92 -6.23
N GLN A 133 19.09 -17.90 -5.74
CA GLN A 133 19.64 -19.15 -5.21
C GLN A 133 20.42 -19.93 -6.27
N LYS A 134 19.89 -20.04 -7.50
CA LYS A 134 20.61 -20.67 -8.63
C LYS A 134 21.93 -19.98 -8.93
N ALA A 135 21.93 -18.64 -9.02
CA ALA A 135 23.13 -17.89 -9.34
C ALA A 135 24.24 -18.01 -8.28
N ILE A 136 23.88 -18.12 -6.99
CA ILE A 136 24.85 -18.42 -5.91
C ILE A 136 25.43 -19.83 -6.08
N LEU A 137 24.59 -20.83 -6.36
CA LEU A 137 25.06 -22.21 -6.55
C LEU A 137 25.96 -22.36 -7.78
N GLU A 138 25.70 -21.59 -8.84
CA GLU A 138 26.51 -21.58 -10.06
C GLU A 138 27.82 -20.79 -9.88
N SER A 139 27.79 -19.65 -9.18
CA SER A 139 29.00 -18.85 -8.89
C SER A 139 29.90 -19.48 -7.82
N GLY A 140 29.34 -20.33 -6.93
CA GLY A 140 30.08 -21.05 -5.89
C GLY A 140 30.77 -22.33 -6.36
N ARG A 141 30.52 -22.78 -7.60
CA ARG A 141 31.28 -23.83 -8.27
C ARG A 141 32.47 -23.19 -8.97
N GLY A 142 33.51 -22.91 -8.20
CA GLY A 142 34.75 -22.32 -8.72
C GLY A 142 35.30 -23.09 -9.93
N GLN A 143 35.80 -22.33 -10.91
CA GLN A 143 36.90 -22.78 -11.75
C GLN A 143 38.22 -22.57 -11.00
#